data_AF-A0A7G3ZWG4-F1
#
_entry.id   AF-A0A7G3ZWG4-F1
#
_cell.length_a   1.000
_cell.length_b   1.000
_cell.length_c   1.000
_cell.angle_alpha   90.00
_cell.angle_beta   90.00
_cell.angle_gamma   90.00
#
_symmetry.space_group_name_H-M   'P 1'
#
loop_
_entity.id
_entity.type
_entity.pdbx_description
1 polymer ?
#
loop_
_entity_poly.entity_id
_entity_poly.type
_entity_poly.pdbx_seq_one_letter_code
_entity_poly.pdbx_strand_id
1 'polypeptide(L)'
;MTKIISSLLFSLAIGTAFAETDYCQLAIENLYAEKSDLISVIKINTHKPSLYSSTVETSNDCTNYIPLFSVKNPDVIETQGGLCAVLPADEIKPNLCSLSVTLCASEKECQNLIIKLTTENNHYTKAEPAYYEMDFK
;
A
#
# COMPACT_ATOMS: atom_id res chain seq x y z
N MET A 1 8.51 26.78 64.59
CA MET A 1 7.23 26.25 64.05
C MET A 1 7.16 26.60 62.58
N THR A 2 7.40 25.61 61.74
CA THR A 2 7.31 25.66 60.27
C THR A 2 5.84 25.77 59.85
N LYS A 3 5.52 26.66 58.90
CA LYS A 3 4.26 26.58 58.14
C LYS A 3 4.59 26.53 56.65
N ILE A 4 3.98 25.52 56.04
CA ILE A 4 4.34 24.92 54.76
C ILE A 4 3.77 25.75 53.61
N ILE A 5 4.62 26.01 52.63
CA ILE A 5 4.30 26.59 51.34
C ILE A 5 3.57 25.51 50.53
N SER A 6 2.30 25.75 50.16
CA SER A 6 1.57 24.86 49.25
C SER A 6 1.47 25.54 47.89
N SER A 7 2.42 25.20 47.01
CA SER A 7 2.38 25.55 45.59
C SER A 7 1.81 24.36 44.84
N LEU A 8 0.55 24.43 44.41
CA LEU A 8 -0.03 23.47 43.46
C LEU A 8 0.66 23.66 42.10
N LEU A 9 1.59 22.76 41.78
CA LEU A 9 2.10 22.58 40.42
C LEU A 9 1.17 21.60 39.69
N PHE A 10 0.23 22.13 38.92
CA PHE A 10 -0.48 21.36 37.91
C PHE A 10 0.47 21.14 36.73
N SER A 11 1.15 20.00 36.72
CA SER A 11 1.92 19.54 35.56
C SER A 11 0.95 19.08 34.48
N LEU A 12 0.67 19.94 33.50
CA LEU A 12 -0.02 19.54 32.28
C LEU A 12 0.94 18.66 31.47
N ALA A 13 0.84 17.34 31.64
CA ALA A 13 1.54 16.39 30.79
C ALA A 13 0.89 16.43 29.41
N ILE A 14 1.42 17.26 28.51
CA ILE A 14 1.09 17.20 27.09
C ILE A 14 1.75 15.91 26.60
N GLY A 15 1.00 14.81 26.62
CA GLY A 15 1.39 13.60 25.92
C GLY A 15 1.43 13.95 24.44
N THR A 16 2.63 14.08 23.86
CA THR A 16 2.78 14.04 22.42
C THR A 16 2.46 12.61 22.00
N ALA A 17 1.20 12.36 21.68
CA ALA A 17 0.82 11.20 20.90
C ALA A 17 1.54 11.36 19.56
N PHE A 18 2.66 10.63 19.38
CA PHE A 18 3.26 10.47 18.08
C PHE A 18 2.23 9.72 17.24
N ALA A 19 1.50 10.44 16.38
CA ALA A 19 0.69 9.80 15.37
C ALA A 19 1.65 8.99 14.50
N GLU A 20 1.51 7.67 14.55
CA GLU A 20 2.20 6.76 13.65
C GLU A 20 1.90 7.19 12.21
N THR A 21 2.92 7.28 11.37
CA THR A 21 2.75 7.80 10.01
C THR A 21 1.98 6.76 9.19
N ASP A 22 0.81 7.14 8.67
CA ASP A 22 0.07 6.31 7.71
C ASP A 22 0.81 6.34 6.36
N TYR A 23 1.71 5.39 6.16
CA TYR A 23 2.50 5.27 4.93
C TYR A 23 1.63 5.06 3.69
N CYS A 24 0.44 4.50 3.83
CA CYS A 24 -0.46 4.32 2.70
C CYS A 24 -1.12 5.63 2.30
N GLN A 25 -1.52 6.46 3.26
CA GLN A 25 -1.98 7.81 3.00
C GLN A 25 -0.88 8.65 2.30
N LEU A 26 0.37 8.53 2.76
CA LEU A 26 1.51 9.19 2.10
C LEU A 26 1.71 8.68 0.66
N ALA A 27 1.57 7.36 0.42
CA ALA A 27 1.67 6.80 -0.92
C ALA A 27 0.56 7.29 -1.84
N ILE A 28 -0.67 7.44 -1.33
CA ILE A 28 -1.82 7.99 -2.07
C ILE A 28 -1.58 9.47 -2.41
N GLU A 29 -1.05 10.25 -1.48
CA GLU A 29 -0.70 11.66 -1.73
C GLU A 29 0.39 11.78 -2.80
N ASN A 30 1.41 10.93 -2.74
CA ASN A 30 2.44 10.86 -3.77
C ASN A 30 1.87 10.41 -5.11
N LEU A 31 0.97 9.42 -5.17
CA LEU A 31 0.33 8.94 -6.39
C LEU A 31 -0.34 10.07 -7.20
N TYR A 32 -0.91 11.07 -6.52
CA TYR A 32 -1.60 12.20 -7.15
C TYR A 32 -0.76 13.49 -7.24
N ALA A 33 0.51 13.44 -6.85
CA ALA A 33 1.42 14.58 -7.00
C ALA A 33 1.75 14.84 -8.48
N GLU A 34 2.12 16.08 -8.81
CA GLU A 34 2.49 16.50 -10.18
C GLU A 34 3.66 15.67 -10.74
N LYS A 35 4.58 15.24 -9.86
CA LYS A 35 5.69 14.35 -10.18
C LYS A 35 5.63 13.17 -9.23
N SER A 36 5.22 12.03 -9.76
CA SER A 36 5.16 10.78 -9.02
C SER A 36 5.73 9.66 -9.86
N ASP A 37 6.54 8.83 -9.22
CA ASP A 37 7.00 7.58 -9.80
C ASP A 37 6.00 6.44 -9.48
N LEU A 38 5.00 6.68 -8.62
CA LEU A 38 3.95 5.73 -8.30
C LEU A 38 2.83 5.85 -9.33
N ILE A 39 2.39 4.72 -9.86
CA ILE A 39 1.25 4.67 -10.79
C ILE A 39 0.07 3.87 -10.25
N SER A 40 0.27 3.07 -9.21
CA SER A 40 -0.82 2.41 -8.48
C SER A 40 -0.49 2.26 -6.99
N VAL A 41 -1.53 2.36 -6.15
CA VAL A 41 -1.48 2.07 -4.71
C VAL A 41 -2.66 1.17 -4.35
N ILE A 42 -2.37 0.07 -3.66
CA ILE A 42 -3.37 -0.86 -3.13
C ILE A 42 -3.33 -0.75 -1.61
N LYS A 43 -4.42 -0.23 -1.03
CA LYS A 43 -4.66 -0.26 0.41
C LYS A 43 -5.34 -1.57 0.77
N ILE A 44 -4.81 -2.25 1.77
CA ILE A 44 -5.27 -3.57 2.19
C ILE A 44 -5.76 -3.43 3.63
N ASN A 45 -7.07 -3.32 3.81
CA ASN A 45 -7.70 -3.23 5.11
C ASN A 45 -7.75 -4.64 5.72
N THR A 46 -6.97 -4.85 6.78
CA THR A 46 -6.90 -6.14 7.48
C THR A 46 -6.37 -5.96 8.90
N HIS A 47 -6.74 -6.88 9.79
CA HIS A 47 -6.15 -6.96 11.14
C HIS A 47 -4.89 -7.84 11.17
N LYS A 48 -4.49 -8.42 10.04
CA LYS A 48 -3.28 -9.25 9.95
C LYS A 48 -2.05 -8.36 9.77
N PRO A 49 -0.93 -8.66 10.47
CA PRO A 49 0.31 -7.88 10.32
C PRO A 49 1.08 -8.21 9.04
N SER A 50 0.62 -9.20 8.25
CA SER A 50 1.23 -9.60 6.98
C SER A 50 0.22 -10.32 6.10
N LEU A 51 0.50 -10.39 4.80
CA LEU A 51 -0.24 -11.25 3.88
C LEU A 51 0.26 -12.69 3.96
N TYR A 52 -0.63 -13.65 3.68
CA TYR A 52 -0.26 -15.04 3.48
C TYR A 52 0.55 -15.24 2.19
N SER A 53 0.11 -14.61 1.10
CA SER A 53 0.81 -14.65 -0.18
C SER A 53 0.43 -13.49 -1.10
N SER A 54 1.33 -13.15 -2.01
CA SER A 54 1.07 -12.27 -3.15
C SER A 54 1.54 -12.95 -4.43
N THR A 55 0.74 -12.88 -5.48
CA THR A 55 1.09 -13.35 -6.82
C THR A 55 0.84 -12.24 -7.82
N VAL A 56 1.78 -12.06 -8.73
CA VAL A 56 1.66 -11.13 -9.86
C VAL A 56 1.83 -11.90 -11.15
N GLU A 57 0.86 -11.71 -12.03
CA GLU A 57 0.87 -12.21 -13.39
C GLU A 57 0.83 -11.02 -14.35
N THR A 58 1.53 -11.13 -15.47
CA THR A 58 1.69 -10.04 -16.44
C THR A 58 1.03 -10.39 -17.76
N SER A 59 0.53 -9.39 -18.47
CA SER A 59 -0.07 -9.58 -19.79
C SER A 59 0.39 -8.51 -20.76
N ASN A 60 0.75 -8.91 -21.98
CA ASN A 60 1.08 -8.00 -23.08
C ASN A 60 -0.10 -7.78 -24.04
N ASP A 61 -1.14 -8.60 -23.94
CA ASP A 61 -2.32 -8.60 -24.81
C ASP A 61 -3.64 -8.29 -24.05
N CYS A 62 -3.52 -7.93 -22.78
CA CYS A 62 -4.61 -7.62 -21.84
C CYS A 62 -5.64 -8.76 -21.66
N THR A 63 -5.33 -9.97 -22.11
CA THR A 63 -6.28 -11.09 -22.18
C THR A 63 -5.69 -12.34 -21.55
N ASN A 64 -4.43 -12.65 -21.87
CA ASN A 64 -3.70 -13.80 -21.36
C ASN A 64 -2.66 -13.34 -20.34
N TYR A 65 -2.62 -14.01 -19.20
CA TYR A 65 -1.71 -13.70 -18.10
C TYR A 65 -0.63 -14.77 -17.97
N ILE A 66 0.60 -14.32 -17.75
CA ILE A 66 1.78 -15.16 -17.55
C ILE A 66 2.31 -14.89 -16.14
N PRO A 67 2.49 -15.91 -15.30
CA PRO A 67 3.04 -15.73 -13.95
C PRO A 67 4.39 -15.03 -13.99
N LEU A 68 4.52 -13.93 -13.25
CA LEU A 68 5.79 -13.22 -13.08
C LEU A 68 6.46 -13.65 -11.78
N PHE A 69 5.73 -13.57 -10.67
CA PHE A 69 6.21 -14.01 -9.37
C PHE A 69 5.07 -14.41 -8.44
N SER A 70 5.39 -15.29 -7.49
CA SER A 70 4.53 -15.63 -6.36
C SER A 70 5.40 -15.71 -5.11
N VAL A 71 5.04 -14.94 -4.09
CA VAL A 71 5.78 -14.83 -2.84
C VAL A 71 4.87 -15.24 -1.70
N LYS A 72 5.34 -16.18 -0.87
CA LYS A 72 4.70 -16.51 0.39
C LYS A 72 5.18 -15.53 1.45
N ASN A 73 4.27 -15.00 2.26
CA ASN A 73 4.52 -13.95 3.24
C ASN A 73 5.27 -12.75 2.64
N PRO A 74 4.70 -12.07 1.62
CA PRO A 74 5.37 -10.94 0.99
C PRO A 74 5.59 -9.81 1.99
N ASP A 75 6.72 -9.13 1.84
CA ASP A 75 6.99 -7.88 2.57
C ASP A 75 6.00 -6.83 2.08
N VAL A 76 5.17 -6.33 2.99
CA VAL A 76 4.19 -5.27 2.78
C VAL A 76 4.38 -4.21 3.85
N ILE A 77 4.05 -2.96 3.53
CA ILE A 77 4.22 -1.87 4.47
C ILE A 77 3.03 -1.87 5.42
N GLU A 78 3.28 -2.09 6.72
CA GLU A 78 2.26 -1.93 7.75
C GLU A 78 1.87 -0.46 7.87
N THR A 79 0.57 -0.20 8.01
CA THR A 79 0.02 1.14 8.16
C THR A 79 -1.09 1.17 9.21
N GLN A 80 -1.54 2.37 9.57
CA GLN A 80 -2.68 2.56 10.44
C GLN A 80 -3.95 1.95 9.80
N GLY A 81 -4.34 0.77 10.27
CA GLY A 81 -5.55 0.08 9.81
C GLY A 81 -5.34 -1.01 8.75
N GLY A 82 -4.10 -1.39 8.45
CA GLY A 82 -3.83 -2.54 7.59
C GLY A 82 -2.45 -2.53 6.95
N LEU A 83 -2.40 -2.88 5.67
CA LEU A 83 -1.18 -3.03 4.89
C LEU A 83 -1.28 -2.17 3.62
N CYS A 84 -0.14 -1.81 3.05
CA CYS A 84 -0.07 -1.06 1.80
C CYS A 84 0.90 -1.71 0.82
N ALA A 85 0.46 -1.80 -0.44
CA ALA A 85 1.30 -2.17 -1.56
C ALA A 85 1.31 -1.03 -2.58
N VAL A 86 2.49 -0.75 -3.15
CA VAL A 86 2.69 0.32 -4.12
C VAL A 86 3.26 -0.25 -5.41
N LEU A 87 2.98 0.42 -6.52
CA LEU A 87 3.51 0.07 -7.82
C LEU A 87 4.24 1.26 -8.44
N PRO A 88 5.57 1.31 -8.33
CA PRO A 88 6.40 2.28 -9.03
C PRO A 88 6.48 1.94 -10.52
N ALA A 89 6.41 2.94 -11.41
CA ALA A 89 6.48 2.77 -12.86
C ALA A 89 7.78 2.09 -13.32
N ASP A 90 8.91 2.49 -12.74
CA ASP A 90 10.25 2.07 -13.15
C ASP A 90 10.60 0.63 -12.75
N GLU A 91 9.82 0.02 -11.86
CA GLU A 91 9.99 -1.38 -11.46
C GLU A 91 9.23 -2.36 -12.38
N ILE A 92 8.42 -1.85 -13.30
CA ILE A 92 7.58 -2.66 -14.19
C ILE A 92 8.36 -2.99 -15.46
N LYS A 93 8.36 -4.28 -15.85
CA LYS A 93 8.90 -4.70 -17.14
C LYS A 93 8.21 -3.93 -18.29
N PRO A 94 8.94 -3.54 -19.34
CA PRO A 94 8.34 -2.82 -20.47
C PRO A 94 7.37 -3.70 -21.28
N ASN A 95 6.49 -3.06 -22.05
CA ASN A 95 5.55 -3.68 -23.00
C ASN A 95 4.46 -4.58 -22.38
N LEU A 96 4.09 -4.33 -21.13
CA LEU A 96 2.94 -4.95 -20.48
C LEU A 96 1.71 -4.05 -20.68
N CYS A 97 0.58 -4.67 -20.97
CA CYS A 97 -0.72 -4.01 -20.96
C CYS A 97 -1.37 -4.05 -19.57
N SER A 98 -1.17 -5.11 -18.79
CA SER A 98 -1.76 -5.20 -17.45
C SER A 98 -1.00 -6.15 -16.53
N LEU A 99 -1.29 -6.01 -15.23
CA LEU A 99 -0.91 -6.91 -14.16
C LEU A 99 -2.18 -7.53 -13.57
N SER A 100 -2.17 -8.83 -13.25
CA SER A 100 -3.15 -9.46 -12.36
C SER A 100 -2.47 -9.70 -11.03
N VAL A 101 -2.92 -9.03 -9.98
CA VAL A 101 -2.38 -9.07 -8.64
C VAL A 101 -3.34 -9.84 -7.75
N THR A 102 -2.94 -11.01 -7.28
CA THR A 102 -3.69 -11.78 -6.28
C THR A 102 -3.04 -11.64 -4.92
N LEU A 103 -3.77 -11.08 -3.95
CA LEU A 103 -3.34 -10.95 -2.57
C LEU A 103 -4.19 -11.88 -1.69
N CYS A 104 -3.55 -12.57 -0.76
CA CYS A 104 -4.22 -13.47 0.17
C CYS A 104 -3.90 -13.10 1.61
N ALA A 105 -4.92 -12.92 2.45
CA ALA A 105 -4.74 -12.79 3.90
C ALA A 105 -4.69 -14.15 4.61
N SER A 106 -5.21 -15.20 3.96
CA SER A 106 -5.10 -16.61 4.40
C SER A 106 -5.19 -17.55 3.21
N GLU A 107 -4.97 -18.86 3.42
CA GLU A 107 -5.12 -19.89 2.39
C GLU A 107 -6.51 -19.91 1.72
N LYS A 108 -7.54 -19.39 2.40
CA LYS A 108 -8.94 -19.43 1.93
C LYS A 108 -9.50 -18.06 1.60
N GLU A 109 -8.70 -17.01 1.76
CA GLU A 109 -9.14 -15.64 1.63
C GLU A 109 -8.17 -14.88 0.73
N CYS A 110 -8.48 -14.90 -0.56
CA CYS A 110 -7.70 -14.29 -1.62
C CYS A 110 -8.60 -13.39 -2.46
N GLN A 111 -8.06 -12.27 -2.92
CA GLN A 111 -8.72 -11.35 -3.83
C GLN A 111 -7.78 -11.04 -4.99
N ASN A 112 -8.35 -10.88 -6.17
CA ASN A 112 -7.60 -10.57 -7.39
C ASN A 112 -7.97 -9.17 -7.89
N LEU A 113 -6.96 -8.43 -8.34
CA LEU A 113 -7.08 -7.12 -8.96
C LEU A 113 -6.36 -7.11 -10.29
N ILE A 114 -7.05 -6.67 -11.34
CA ILE A 114 -6.41 -6.38 -12.63
C ILE A 114 -6.08 -4.89 -12.66
N ILE A 115 -4.80 -4.59 -12.88
CA ILE A 115 -4.26 -3.25 -13.04
C ILE A 115 -3.85 -3.07 -14.50
N LYS A 116 -4.59 -2.26 -15.25
CA LYS A 116 -4.24 -1.90 -16.63
C LYS A 116 -3.17 -0.82 -16.62
N LEU A 117 -2.23 -0.90 -17.55
CA LEU A 117 -1.07 -0.02 -17.64
C LEU A 117 -1.19 0.84 -18.91
N THR A 118 -0.92 2.13 -18.77
CA THR A 118 -0.82 3.07 -19.90
C THR A 118 0.62 3.54 -20.05
N THR A 119 1.14 3.48 -21.27
CA THR A 119 2.48 3.95 -21.60
C THR A 119 2.46 5.18 -22.50
N GLU A 120 3.32 6.15 -22.21
CA GLU A 120 3.64 7.27 -23.10
C GLU A 120 5.15 7.31 -23.32
N ASN A 121 5.62 7.46 -24.56
CA ASN A 121 7.06 7.46 -24.90
C ASN A 121 7.84 6.25 -24.36
N ASN A 122 7.23 5.06 -24.33
CA ASN A 122 7.78 3.81 -23.76
C ASN A 122 7.99 3.81 -22.23
N HIS A 123 7.38 4.74 -21.50
CA HIS A 123 7.36 4.77 -20.04
C HIS A 123 5.93 4.62 -19.53
N TYR A 124 5.72 3.88 -18.44
CA TYR A 124 4.41 3.81 -17.80
C TYR A 124 4.09 5.13 -17.11
N THR A 125 2.93 5.70 -17.42
CA THR A 125 2.49 6.99 -16.87
C THR A 125 1.25 6.87 -16.00
N LYS A 126 0.45 5.83 -16.19
CA LYS A 126 -0.80 5.62 -15.46
C LYS A 126 -1.09 4.14 -15.27
N ALA A 127 -1.80 3.84 -14.19
CA ALA A 127 -2.43 2.56 -14.00
C ALA A 127 -3.94 2.72 -13.72
N GLU A 128 -4.74 1.72 -14.09
CA GLU A 128 -6.17 1.66 -13.79
C GLU A 128 -6.52 0.33 -13.12
N PRO A 129 -6.95 0.34 -11.84
CA PRO A 129 -7.09 1.53 -11.00
C PRO A 129 -5.73 2.09 -10.53
N ALA A 130 -5.66 3.42 -10.40
CA ALA A 130 -4.53 4.09 -9.76
C ALA A 130 -4.58 3.88 -8.23
N TYR A 131 -5.78 3.82 -7.65
CA TYR A 131 -5.97 3.52 -6.24
C TYR A 131 -7.04 2.44 -6.07
N TYR A 132 -6.78 1.46 -5.22
CA TYR A 132 -7.74 0.41 -4.89
C TYR A 132 -7.70 0.04 -3.41
N GLU A 133 -8.87 -0.22 -2.83
CA GLU A 133 -9.01 -0.76 -1.47
C GLU A 133 -9.46 -2.21 -1.52
N MET A 134 -8.75 -3.07 -0.78
CA MET A 134 -9.11 -4.47 -0.54
C MET A 134 -9.42 -4.69 0.93
N ASP A 135 -10.58 -5.27 1.23
CA ASP A 135 -10.98 -5.61 2.59
C ASP A 135 -10.84 -7.12 2.85
N PHE A 136 -10.02 -7.48 3.83
CA PHE A 136 -9.89 -8.85 4.35
C PHE A 136 -10.39 -8.90 5.79
N LYS A 137 -11.04 -10.01 6.17
CA LYS A 137 -11.70 -10.17 7.47
C LYS A 137 -10.75 -10.59 8.59
#